data_AF-A0A061F6M1-F1
#
_entry.id   AF-A0A061F6M1-F1
#
_cell.length_a   1.000
_cell.length_b   1.000
_cell.length_c   1.000
_cell.angle_alpha   90.00
_cell.angle_beta   90.00
_cell.angle_gamma   90.00
#
_symmetry.space_group_name_H-M   'P 1'
#
loop_
_entity.id
_entity.type
_entity.pdbx_description
1 polymer ?
#
loop_
_entity_poly.entity_id
_entity_poly.type
_entity_poly.pdbx_seq_one_letter_code
_entity_poly.pdbx_strand_id
1 'polypeptide(L)'
;MARRAATRREVLHADFLTPPITKESMLVLGKLADVKAVAQGGYAQAERCCISTGHSEVLTSDPDVVAALNITGNFGFQPCSHGDFLGAILGTCIAREKLGDIILQWAEHADDYSLGRSLSAKEGKEGCESHRLSDHRL
;
A
#
# COMPACT_ATOMS: atom_id res chain seq x y z
N MET A 1 5.68 -6.76 17.44
CA MET A 1 6.76 -6.13 16.64
C MET A 1 7.69 -5.28 17.49
N ALA A 2 7.19 -4.28 18.24
CA ALA A 2 8.04 -3.35 19.01
C ALA A 2 9.10 -4.00 19.92
N ARG A 3 8.76 -5.04 20.69
CA ARG A 3 9.74 -5.76 21.53
C ARG A 3 10.90 -6.33 20.73
N ARG A 4 10.64 -6.87 19.53
CA ARG A 4 11.67 -7.39 18.63
C ARG A 4 12.50 -6.26 18.04
N ALA A 5 11.88 -5.16 17.65
CA ALA A 5 12.58 -3.99 17.12
C ALA A 5 13.58 -3.43 18.15
N ALA A 6 13.16 -3.31 19.41
CA ALA A 6 14.01 -2.83 20.50
C ALA A 6 15.19 -3.77 20.81
N THR A 7 14.96 -5.08 20.87
CA THR A 7 16.01 -6.04 21.29
C THR A 7 16.91 -6.49 20.15
N ARG A 8 16.39 -6.63 18.93
CA ARG A 8 17.12 -7.19 17.78
C ARG A 8 17.62 -6.14 16.80
N ARG A 9 17.30 -4.85 17.03
CA ARG A 9 17.64 -3.74 16.12
C ARG A 9 17.21 -3.99 14.67
N GLU A 10 16.10 -4.71 14.49
CA GLU A 10 15.46 -4.98 13.19
C GLU A 10 14.36 -3.94 12.93
N VAL A 11 14.13 -3.62 11.66
CA VAL A 11 12.91 -2.91 11.23
C VAL A 11 11.88 -3.96 10.81
N LEU A 12 10.67 -3.82 11.32
CA LEU A 12 9.55 -4.72 11.05
C LEU A 12 8.39 -3.92 10.48
N HIS A 13 7.70 -4.50 9.51
CA HIS A 13 6.57 -3.87 8.81
C HIS A 13 5.29 -4.63 9.13
N ALA A 14 4.24 -3.88 9.46
CA ALA A 14 2.90 -4.44 9.58
C ALA A 14 2.24 -4.47 8.20
N ASP A 15 1.17 -5.24 8.06
CA ASP A 15 0.30 -5.13 6.91
C ASP A 15 -0.43 -3.79 6.88
N PHE A 16 -1.18 -3.49 5.81
CA PHE A 16 -2.01 -2.30 5.75
C PHE A 16 -3.12 -2.37 6.79
N LEU A 17 -3.09 -1.42 7.72
CA LEU A 17 -4.07 -1.24 8.78
C LEU A 17 -5.16 -0.27 8.34
N THR A 18 -6.32 -0.34 8.97
CA THR A 18 -7.38 0.66 8.78
C THR A 18 -7.02 1.97 9.49
N PRO A 19 -7.65 3.12 9.15
CA PRO A 19 -7.32 4.40 9.77
C PRO A 19 -7.43 4.40 11.31
N PRO A 20 -8.48 3.83 11.94
CA PRO A 20 -8.57 3.79 13.40
C PRO A 20 -7.44 2.99 14.05
N ILE A 21 -7.13 1.81 13.49
CA ILE A 21 -6.09 0.92 14.01
C ILE A 21 -4.70 1.54 13.82
N THR A 22 -4.45 2.19 12.69
CA THR A 22 -3.20 2.92 12.44
C THR A 22 -3.01 4.02 13.48
N LYS A 23 -4.05 4.83 13.70
CA LYS A 23 -4.02 5.94 14.66
C LYS A 23 -3.74 5.47 16.07
N GLU A 24 -4.47 4.45 16.54
CA GLU A 24 -4.28 3.87 17.87
C GLU A 24 -2.89 3.25 18.04
N SER A 25 -2.44 2.50 17.03
CA SER A 25 -1.12 1.87 17.04
C SER A 25 0.01 2.88 17.15
N MET A 26 -0.05 3.97 16.37
CA MET A 26 0.95 5.06 16.44
C MET A 26 0.96 5.74 17.81
N LEU A 27 -0.21 5.91 18.43
CA LEU A 27 -0.36 6.48 19.78
C LEU A 27 0.29 5.59 20.86
N VAL A 28 0.19 4.27 20.73
CA VAL A 28 0.80 3.32 21.65
C VAL A 28 2.30 3.20 21.41
N LEU A 29 2.71 3.05 20.14
CA LEU A 29 4.12 2.90 19.75
C LEU A 29 4.94 4.16 20.08
N GLY A 30 4.36 5.35 19.94
CA GLY A 30 5.02 6.62 20.29
C GLY A 30 5.33 6.79 21.78
N LYS A 31 4.80 5.94 22.66
CA LYS A 31 5.11 5.93 24.10
C LYS A 31 6.29 5.04 24.47
N LEU A 32 6.77 4.21 23.54
CA LEU A 32 7.85 3.26 23.81
C LEU A 32 9.21 3.94 23.62
N ALA A 33 10.06 3.83 24.64
CA ALA A 33 11.45 4.25 24.54
C ALA A 33 12.19 3.40 23.50
N ASP A 34 13.18 4.01 22.85
CA ASP A 34 14.10 3.37 21.90
C ASP A 34 13.45 2.74 20.66
N VAL A 35 12.15 2.96 20.46
CA VAL A 35 11.39 2.50 19.30
C VAL A 35 10.89 3.72 18.53
N LYS A 36 11.13 3.70 17.22
CA LYS A 36 10.51 4.61 16.27
C LYS A 36 9.48 3.84 15.44
N ALA A 37 8.36 4.50 15.15
CA ALA A 37 7.33 4.00 14.26
C ALA A 37 7.04 5.04 13.18
N VAL A 38 6.82 4.58 11.94
CA VAL A 38 6.46 5.42 10.79
C VAL A 38 5.27 4.76 10.10
N ALA A 39 4.19 5.51 9.89
CA ALA A 39 3.02 5.07 9.14
C ALA A 39 3.11 5.52 7.68
N GLN A 40 2.83 4.63 6.74
CA GLN A 40 2.98 4.91 5.30
C GLN A 40 1.88 4.25 4.49
N GLY A 41 1.18 5.04 3.68
CA GLY A 41 0.21 4.54 2.69
C GLY A 41 0.59 4.84 1.24
N GLY A 42 1.78 5.41 1.00
CA GLY A 42 2.32 5.68 -0.33
C GLY A 42 1.80 6.94 -1.02
N TYR A 43 1.05 7.79 -0.31
CA TYR A 43 0.71 9.19 -0.63
C TYR A 43 0.18 9.90 0.65
N ALA A 44 0.02 11.23 0.60
CA ALA A 44 -0.25 12.04 1.79
C ALA A 44 -1.63 11.80 2.44
N GLN A 45 -2.66 11.51 1.64
CA GLN A 45 -4.04 11.31 2.10
C GLN A 45 -4.44 9.82 2.17
N ALA A 46 -3.46 8.93 2.31
CA ALA A 46 -3.74 7.51 2.37
C ALA A 46 -4.55 7.17 3.63
N GLU A 47 -5.65 6.44 3.46
CA GLU A 47 -6.50 5.93 4.52
C GLU A 47 -5.87 4.68 5.14
N ARG A 48 -5.51 3.70 4.31
CA ARG A 48 -4.83 2.50 4.77
C ARG A 48 -3.32 2.70 4.77
N CYS A 49 -2.69 2.39 5.89
CA CYS A 49 -1.25 2.54 6.07
C CYS A 49 -0.59 1.28 6.64
N CYS A 50 0.60 0.96 6.14
CA CYS A 50 1.57 0.08 6.78
C CYS A 50 2.27 0.84 7.92
N ILE A 51 2.57 0.16 9.03
CA ILE A 51 3.42 0.72 10.08
C ILE A 51 4.78 0.01 10.08
N SER A 52 5.83 0.78 9.87
CA SER A 52 7.22 0.37 10.04
C SER A 52 7.67 0.67 11.46
N THR A 53 8.13 -0.33 12.20
CA THR A 53 8.61 -0.21 13.58
C THR A 53 10.06 -0.68 13.66
N GLY A 54 10.95 0.16 14.19
CA GLY A 54 12.38 -0.15 14.33
C GLY A 54 12.98 0.51 15.57
N HIS A 55 14.21 0.13 15.91
CA HIS A 55 14.97 0.88 16.91
C HIS A 55 15.26 2.30 16.38
N SER A 56 15.25 3.32 17.25
CA SER A 56 15.40 4.73 16.83
C SER A 56 16.70 5.02 16.08
N GLU A 57 17.78 4.31 16.42
CA GLU A 57 19.08 4.40 15.71
C GLU A 57 19.08 3.74 14.32
N VAL A 58 18.15 2.83 14.04
CA VAL A 58 18.10 2.05 12.79
C VAL A 58 17.08 2.66 11.83
N LEU A 59 15.90 3.02 12.32
CA LEU A 59 14.84 3.62 11.51
C LEU A 59 15.03 5.15 11.42
N THR A 60 16.12 5.60 10.81
CA THR A 60 16.50 7.02 10.78
C THR A 60 15.71 7.83 9.75
N SER A 61 15.31 7.21 8.63
CA SER A 61 14.49 7.81 7.58
C SER A 61 13.15 7.09 7.40
N ASP A 62 12.29 7.66 6.55
CA ASP A 62 11.07 6.99 6.11
C ASP A 62 11.43 5.79 5.21
N PRO A 63 10.92 4.58 5.48
CA PRO A 63 11.32 3.39 4.72
C PRO A 63 10.57 3.26 3.40
N ASP A 64 11.22 2.84 2.33
CA ASP A 64 10.56 2.64 1.02
C ASP A 64 9.91 1.24 0.94
N VAL A 65 8.76 1.08 1.59
CA VAL A 65 8.07 -0.23 1.74
C VAL A 65 6.71 -0.30 1.04
N VAL A 66 6.29 0.77 0.37
CA VAL A 66 5.01 0.82 -0.36
C VAL A 66 5.28 1.11 -1.83
N ALA A 67 4.83 0.22 -2.71
CA ALA A 67 4.87 0.39 -4.16
C ALA A 67 3.51 0.82 -4.70
N ALA A 68 3.51 1.59 -5.78
CA ALA A 68 2.31 1.86 -6.56
C ALA A 68 2.20 0.87 -7.72
N LEU A 69 1.06 0.20 -7.85
CA LEU A 69 0.69 -0.61 -8.99
C LEU A 69 -0.26 0.20 -9.86
N ASN A 70 0.14 0.52 -11.09
CA ASN A 70 -0.71 1.21 -12.06
C ASN A 70 -1.32 0.21 -13.05
N ILE A 71 -2.64 0.09 -13.08
CA ILE A 71 -3.38 -0.77 -14.00
C ILE A 71 -4.04 0.13 -15.05
N THR A 72 -3.65 -0.03 -16.31
CA THR A 72 -4.21 0.71 -17.45
C THR A 72 -4.95 -0.23 -18.38
N GLY A 73 -6.09 0.20 -18.93
CA GLY A 73 -6.85 -0.61 -19.86
C GLY A 73 -7.96 0.15 -20.56
N ASN A 74 -8.59 -0.49 -21.55
CA ASN A 74 -9.77 0.05 -22.21
C ASN A 74 -11.03 -0.22 -21.40
N PHE A 75 -11.33 0.69 -20.49
CA PHE A 75 -12.56 0.65 -19.68
C PHE A 75 -13.69 1.49 -20.30
N GLY A 76 -13.54 1.93 -21.56
CA GLY A 76 -14.51 2.80 -22.25
C GLY A 76 -15.87 2.13 -22.45
N PHE A 77 -15.89 0.82 -22.66
CA PHE A 77 -17.12 0.06 -22.93
C PHE A 77 -17.92 -0.29 -21.68
N GLN A 78 -17.24 -0.55 -20.56
CA GLN A 78 -17.88 -0.82 -19.27
C GLN A 78 -17.06 -0.18 -18.16
N PRO A 79 -17.65 0.72 -17.35
CA PRO A 79 -16.95 1.24 -16.18
C PRO A 79 -16.72 0.14 -15.15
N CYS A 80 -15.46 -0.06 -14.81
CA CYS A 80 -15.07 -0.88 -13.68
C CYS A 80 -15.21 -0.07 -12.39
N SER A 81 -15.92 -0.63 -11.43
CA SER A 81 -16.05 -0.13 -10.07
C SER A 81 -14.81 -0.48 -9.24
N HIS A 82 -14.68 0.16 -8.08
CA HIS A 82 -13.67 -0.21 -7.08
C HIS A 82 -13.73 -1.72 -6.73
N GLY A 83 -14.93 -2.29 -6.65
CA GLY A 83 -15.15 -3.70 -6.35
C GLY A 83 -14.61 -4.63 -7.42
N ASP A 84 -14.67 -4.25 -8.69
CA ASP A 84 -14.16 -5.07 -9.81
C ASP A 84 -12.63 -5.17 -9.75
N PHE A 85 -11.95 -4.05 -9.53
CA PHE A 85 -10.50 -4.04 -9.35
C PHE A 85 -10.08 -4.79 -8.08
N LEU A 86 -10.78 -4.57 -6.98
CA LEU A 86 -10.51 -5.29 -5.75
C LEU A 86 -10.66 -6.81 -5.95
N GLY A 87 -11.73 -7.25 -6.60
CA GLY A 87 -11.97 -8.65 -6.91
C GLY A 87 -10.88 -9.25 -7.82
N ALA A 88 -10.47 -8.52 -8.85
CA ALA A 88 -9.41 -8.95 -9.75
C ALA A 88 -8.06 -9.09 -9.04
N ILE A 89 -7.68 -8.14 -8.19
CA ILE A 89 -6.43 -8.19 -7.41
C ILE A 89 -6.49 -9.34 -6.40
N LEU A 90 -7.58 -9.51 -5.66
CA LEU A 90 -7.71 -10.63 -4.72
C LEU A 90 -7.70 -11.99 -5.44
N GLY A 91 -8.16 -12.02 -6.69
CA GLY A 91 -8.08 -13.18 -7.57
C GLY A 91 -6.66 -13.62 -7.92
N THR A 92 -5.64 -12.77 -7.74
CA THR A 92 -4.22 -13.13 -7.90
C THR A 92 -3.59 -13.73 -6.64
N CYS A 93 -4.41 -14.03 -5.62
CA CYS A 93 -4.01 -14.53 -4.30
C CYS A 93 -3.20 -13.53 -3.46
N ILE A 94 -3.22 -12.24 -3.78
CA ILE A 94 -2.73 -11.20 -2.87
C ILE A 94 -3.73 -11.04 -1.72
N ALA A 95 -3.24 -11.16 -0.49
CA ALA A 95 -4.08 -11.00 0.69
C ALA A 95 -4.55 -9.53 0.85
N ARG A 96 -5.78 -9.32 1.32
CA ARG A 96 -6.41 -7.97 1.38
C ARG A 96 -5.63 -7.01 2.29
N GLU A 97 -4.98 -7.54 3.31
CA GLU A 97 -4.13 -6.82 4.24
C GLU A 97 -2.82 -6.33 3.59
N LYS A 98 -2.37 -6.91 2.47
CA LYS A 98 -1.20 -6.41 1.72
C LYS A 98 -1.51 -5.24 0.79
N LEU A 99 -2.79 -4.93 0.62
CA LEU A 99 -3.28 -3.87 -0.27
C LEU A 99 -3.66 -2.61 0.50
N GLY A 100 -3.09 -1.49 0.09
CA GLY A 100 -3.49 -0.16 0.55
C GLY A 100 -4.74 0.33 -0.16
N ASP A 101 -4.78 1.63 -0.40
CA ASP A 101 -5.89 2.28 -1.09
C ASP A 101 -5.85 1.97 -2.59
N ILE A 102 -7.05 1.97 -3.18
CA ILE A 102 -7.25 1.81 -4.61
C ILE A 102 -7.83 3.12 -5.13
N ILE A 103 -7.04 3.82 -5.94
CA ILE A 103 -7.39 5.12 -6.50
C ILE A 103 -7.86 4.92 -7.94
N LEU A 104 -9.11 5.31 -8.20
CA LEU A 104 -9.68 5.35 -9.54
C LEU A 104 -9.50 6.74 -10.13
N GLN A 105 -8.79 6.86 -11.25
CA GLN A 105 -8.70 8.11 -12.00
C GLN A 105 -9.71 8.07 -13.14
N TRP A 106 -10.70 8.96 -13.06
CA TRP A 106 -11.62 9.22 -14.17
C TRP A 106 -11.04 10.37 -14.99
N ALA A 107 -10.72 10.13 -16.26
CA ALA A 107 -10.37 11.22 -17.16
C ALA A 107 -11.66 12.01 -17.48
N GLU A 108 -11.77 13.25 -17.00
CA GLU A 108 -12.91 14.14 -17.28
C GLU A 108 -12.82 14.78 -18.68
N HIS A 109 -12.60 14.01 -19.74
CA HIS A 109 -12.83 14.45 -21.13
C HIS A 109 -13.21 13.23 -21.98
N ALA A 110 -14.51 13.09 -22.22
CA ALA A 110 -15.13 11.95 -22.90
C ALA A 110 -15.35 12.18 -24.41
N ASP A 111 -14.50 12.97 -25.06
CA ASP A 111 -14.58 13.19 -26.52
C ASP A 111 -13.60 12.32 -27.30
N ASP A 112 -12.72 11.59 -26.61
CA ASP A 112 -11.75 10.69 -27.22
C ASP A 112 -11.92 9.27 -26.64
N TYR A 113 -12.56 8.39 -27.40
CA TYR A 113 -12.78 6.96 -27.08
C TYR A 113 -11.46 6.16 -26.93
N SER A 114 -10.30 6.81 -27.06
CA SER A 114 -8.98 6.17 -27.01
C SER A 114 -8.22 6.35 -25.68
N LEU A 115 -8.72 7.13 -24.71
CA LEU A 115 -8.06 7.27 -23.41
C LEU A 115 -8.36 6.10 -22.46
N GLY A 116 -7.38 5.21 -22.34
CA GLY A 116 -7.37 4.15 -21.33
C GLY A 116 -7.46 4.73 -19.92
N ARG A 117 -8.27 4.12 -19.04
CA ARG A 117 -8.37 4.54 -17.63
C ARG A 117 -7.25 3.89 -16.84
N SER A 118 -6.79 4.57 -15.80
CA SER A 118 -5.72 4.14 -14.91
C SER A 118 -6.24 3.94 -13.47
N LEU A 119 -5.73 2.91 -12.81
CA LEU A 119 -5.96 2.62 -11.41
C LEU A 119 -4.62 2.49 -10.70
N SER A 120 -4.42 3.24 -9.61
CA SER A 120 -3.28 3.02 -8.73
C SER A 120 -3.72 2.25 -7.49
N ALA A 121 -3.26 1.01 -7.34
CA ALA A 121 -3.27 0.31 -6.07
C ALA A 121 -1.92 0.49 -5.35
N LYS A 122 -1.88 0.31 -4.04
CA LYS A 122 -0.64 0.34 -3.26
C LYS A 122 -0.39 -1.02 -2.63
N GLU A 123 0.82 -1.55 -2.80
CA GLU A 123 1.19 -2.87 -2.28
C GLU A 123 2.43 -2.76 -1.38
N GLY A 124 2.47 -3.55 -0.31
CA GLY A 124 3.64 -3.65 0.56
C GLY A 124 4.78 -4.39 -0.13
N LYS A 125 5.98 -3.80 -0.20
CA LYS A 125 7.18 -4.48 -0.68
C LYS A 125 7.62 -5.50 0.37
N GLU A 126 7.46 -6.79 0.08
CA GLU A 126 8.07 -7.85 0.88
C GLU A 126 9.45 -8.21 0.31
N GLY A 127 10.42 -8.49 1.17
CA GLY A 127 11.77 -8.92 0.80
C GLY A 127 11.83 -10.35 0.23
N CYS A 128 10.97 -10.69 -0.72
CA CYS A 128 10.91 -11.99 -1.39
C CYS A 128 10.93 -11.77 -2.92
N GLU A 129 11.71 -12.58 -3.63
CA GLU A 129 12.01 -12.41 -5.06
C GLU A 129 10.77 -12.27 -5.94
N SER A 130 10.75 -11.15 -6.66
CA SER A 130 9.92 -10.76 -7.80
C SER A 130 9.08 -11.88 -8.45
N HIS A 131 7.76 -11.79 -8.30
CA HIS A 131 6.85 -12.09 -9.40
C HIS A 131 6.43 -10.76 -10.03
N ARG A 132 7.21 -10.39 -11.04
CA ARG A 132 6.95 -9.27 -11.94
C ARG A 132 5.66 -9.60 -12.71
N LEU A 133 4.53 -9.03 -12.31
CA LEU A 133 3.36 -8.87 -13.17
C LEU A 133 3.72 -7.80 -14.23
N SER A 134 4.63 -8.16 -15.13
CA SER A 134 4.88 -7.42 -16.37
C SER A 134 3.85 -7.86 -17.40
N ASP A 135 3.10 -6.88 -17.90
CA ASP A 135 2.54 -6.86 -19.26
C ASP A 135 1.75 -8.10 -19.70
N HIS A 136 0.59 -8.33 -19.08
CA HIS A 136 -0.49 -8.96 -19.83
C HIS A 136 -1.32 -7.86 -20.51
N ARG A 137 -0.88 -7.48 -21.72
CA ARG A 137 -1.79 -6.93 -22.74
C ARG A 137 -2.90 -7.96 -22.97
N LEU A 138 -4.13 -7.58 -22.63
CA LEU A 138 -5.33 -8.07 -23.31
C LEU A 138 -5.72 -7.03 -24.36
#